data_AF-Q2C5K8-F1
#
_entry.id   AF-Q2C5K8-F1
#
_cell.length_a   1.000
_cell.length_b   1.000
_cell.length_c   1.000
_cell.angle_alpha   90.00
_cell.angle_beta   90.00
_cell.angle_gamma   90.00
#
_symmetry.space_group_name_H-M   'P 1'
#
loop_
_entity.id
_entity.type
_entity.pdbx_description
1 polymer ?
#
loop_
_entity_poly.entity_id
_entity_poly.type
_entity_poly.pdbx_seq_one_letter_code
_entity_poly.pdbx_strand_id
1 'polypeptide(L)'
;MMKKLWLRMLVAVPLLAVTSAWATPQQALSSRLDKVNAFSANFTQKVISPDGETLVDGTGDLSIKRPNLFRWDTKHRMQAC
;
A
#
# COMPACT_ATOMS: atom_id res chain seq x y z
N MET A 1 0.00 -25.85 49.60
CA MET A 1 0.64 -24.66 49.00
C MET A 1 0.78 -24.72 47.47
N MET A 2 0.76 -25.91 46.85
CA MET A 2 0.92 -26.13 45.39
C MET A 2 -0.21 -25.55 44.51
N LYS A 3 -1.48 -25.71 44.90
CA LYS A 3 -2.66 -25.25 44.12
C LYS A 3 -2.76 -23.73 43.91
N LYS A 4 -2.26 -22.95 44.88
CA LYS A 4 -2.18 -21.48 44.76
C LYS A 4 -1.06 -21.03 43.81
N LEU A 5 -0.01 -21.86 43.65
CA LEU A 5 1.08 -21.61 42.72
C LEU A 5 0.67 -21.91 41.28
N TRP A 6 -0.08 -23.00 41.07
CA TRP A 6 -0.68 -23.35 39.78
C TRP A 6 -1.66 -22.28 39.27
N LEU A 7 -2.50 -21.74 40.17
CA LEU A 7 -3.45 -20.68 39.81
C LEU A 7 -2.74 -19.36 39.44
N ARG A 8 -1.59 -19.07 40.08
CA ARG A 8 -0.77 -17.89 39.75
C ARG A 8 -0.05 -18.03 38.41
N MET A 9 0.40 -19.23 38.07
CA MET A 9 1.05 -19.51 36.78
C MET A 9 0.07 -19.41 35.62
N LEU A 10 -1.18 -19.86 35.81
CA LEU A 10 -2.23 -19.80 34.79
C LEU A 10 -2.68 -18.36 34.46
N VAL A 11 -2.55 -17.43 35.42
CA VAL A 11 -2.84 -16.00 35.23
C VAL A 11 -1.62 -15.23 34.69
N ALA A 12 -0.39 -15.69 34.95
CA ALA A 12 0.82 -14.98 34.52
C ALA A 12 1.21 -15.21 33.05
N VAL A 13 0.81 -16.33 32.45
CA VAL A 13 1.18 -16.70 31.06
C VAL A 13 0.45 -15.86 29.98
N PRO A 14 -0.85 -15.50 30.11
CA PRO A 14 -1.53 -14.65 29.14
C PRO A 14 -0.97 -13.22 29.01
N LEU A 15 -0.34 -12.69 30.07
CA LEU A 15 0.20 -11.33 30.10
C LEU A 15 1.43 -11.14 29.20
N LEU A 16 2.12 -12.23 28.82
CA LEU A 16 3.30 -12.18 27.95
C LEU A 16 2.97 -12.32 26.45
N ALA A 17 1.71 -12.58 26.10
CA ALA A 17 1.29 -12.86 24.72
C ALA A 17 0.74 -11.64 23.97
N VAL A 18 0.72 -10.45 24.58
CA VAL A 18 0.14 -9.25 23.95
C VAL A 18 1.19 -8.53 23.10
N THR A 19 1.66 -9.17 22.03
CA THR A 19 2.43 -8.47 21.00
C THR A 19 1.44 -7.71 20.11
N SER A 20 1.24 -6.43 20.39
CA SER A 20 0.55 -5.56 19.45
C SER A 20 1.42 -5.43 18.20
N ALA A 21 0.99 -6.03 17.08
CA ALA A 21 1.67 -5.85 15.80
C ALA A 21 1.34 -4.46 15.24
N TRP A 22 2.20 -3.48 15.51
CA TRP A 22 2.08 -2.13 14.94
C TRP A 22 2.73 -2.16 13.56
N ALA A 23 1.94 -2.48 12.53
CA ALA A 23 2.40 -2.24 11.17
C ALA A 23 2.36 -0.74 10.90
N THR A 24 3.51 -0.12 10.65
CA THR A 24 3.53 1.26 10.16
C THR A 24 2.84 1.32 8.78
N PRO A 25 2.22 2.46 8.39
CA PRO A 25 1.62 2.61 7.06
C PRO A 25 2.60 2.28 5.93
N GLN A 26 3.88 2.58 6.13
CA GLN A 26 4.98 2.20 5.23
C GLN A 26 5.11 0.69 5.08
N GLN A 27 5.19 -0.06 6.19
CA GLN A 27 5.29 -1.52 6.15
C GLN A 27 4.06 -2.17 5.51
N ALA A 28 2.87 -1.63 5.79
CA ALA A 28 1.64 -2.12 5.16
C ALA A 28 1.62 -1.89 3.65
N LEU A 29 2.12 -0.75 3.17
CA LEU A 29 2.25 -0.45 1.74
C LEU A 29 3.30 -1.35 1.07
N SER A 30 4.50 -1.45 1.65
CA SER A 30 5.57 -2.31 1.13
C SER A 30 5.12 -3.76 1.03
N SER A 31 4.48 -4.31 2.09
CA SER A 31 3.98 -5.68 2.08
C SER A 31 2.93 -5.94 0.99
N ARG A 32 2.11 -4.94 0.64
CA ARG A 32 1.12 -5.04 -0.44
C ARG A 32 1.80 -4.99 -1.81
N LEU A 33 2.75 -4.07 -1.99
CA LEU A 33 3.48 -3.94 -3.24
C LEU A 33 4.35 -5.18 -3.50
N ASP A 34 4.98 -5.75 -2.49
CA ASP A 34 5.85 -6.94 -2.58
C ASP A 34 5.13 -8.16 -3.15
N LYS A 35 3.81 -8.28 -2.96
CA LYS A 35 2.99 -9.34 -3.57
C LYS A 35 2.87 -9.23 -5.08
N VAL A 36 3.09 -8.05 -5.65
CA VAL A 36 2.89 -7.75 -7.07
C VAL A 36 4.23 -7.50 -7.76
N ASN A 37 4.85 -8.55 -8.28
CA ASN A 37 6.16 -8.46 -8.96
C ASN A 37 6.09 -7.78 -10.33
N ALA A 38 4.94 -7.91 -11.00
CA ALA A 38 4.63 -7.16 -12.20
C ALA A 38 3.11 -6.94 -12.31
N PHE A 39 2.69 -5.78 -12.79
CA PHE A 39 1.30 -5.51 -13.13
C PHE A 39 1.20 -4.60 -14.35
N SER A 40 0.07 -4.70 -15.05
CA SER A 40 -0.32 -3.78 -16.11
C SER A 40 -1.72 -3.23 -15.81
N ALA A 41 -1.94 -1.95 -16.07
CA ALA A 41 -3.19 -1.26 -15.79
C ALA A 41 -3.44 -0.13 -16.80
N ASN A 42 -4.71 0.18 -17.05
CA ASN A 42 -5.09 1.38 -17.77
C ASN A 42 -5.20 2.53 -16.77
N PHE A 43 -4.67 3.71 -17.09
CA PHE A 43 -4.77 4.89 -16.24
C PHE A 43 -5.54 6.02 -16.91
N THR A 44 -6.21 6.83 -16.09
CA THR A 44 -6.76 8.14 -16.45
C THR A 44 -6.13 9.16 -15.51
N GLN A 45 -5.44 10.15 -16.06
CA GLN A 45 -4.75 11.20 -15.35
C GLN A 45 -5.46 12.53 -15.61
N LYS A 46 -5.76 13.26 -14.54
CA LYS A 46 -6.27 14.62 -14.57
C LYS A 46 -5.27 15.52 -13.87
N VAL A 47 -4.76 16.53 -14.58
CA VAL A 47 -3.81 17.53 -14.06
C VAL A 47 -4.56 18.81 -13.76
N ILE A 48 -4.54 19.24 -12.50
CA ILE A 48 -5.25 20.42 -12.02
C ILE A 48 -4.20 21.47 -11.62
N SER A 49 -4.37 22.70 -12.10
CA SER A 49 -3.60 23.88 -11.73
C SER A 49 -3.78 24.18 -10.23
N PRO A 50 -2.80 24.81 -9.55
CA PRO A 50 -3.01 25.33 -8.19
C PRO A 50 -4.27 26.21 -8.04
N ASP A 51 -4.68 26.87 -9.13
CA ASP A 51 -5.85 27.75 -9.19
C ASP A 51 -7.18 26.97 -9.37
N GLY A 52 -7.12 25.64 -9.50
CA GLY A 52 -8.29 24.76 -9.62
C GLY A 52 -8.73 24.45 -11.06
N GLU A 53 -8.07 25.00 -12.07
CA GLU A 53 -8.36 24.73 -13.47
C GLU A 53 -7.79 23.38 -13.92
N THR A 54 -8.55 22.60 -14.70
CA THR A 54 -8.03 21.37 -15.30
C THR A 54 -7.16 21.74 -16.51
N LEU A 55 -5.87 21.43 -16.45
CA LEU A 55 -4.91 21.73 -17.51
C LEU A 55 -4.90 20.63 -18.58
N VAL A 56 -4.89 19.37 -18.15
CA VAL A 56 -4.70 18.23 -19.04
C VAL A 56 -5.43 17.02 -18.48
N ASP A 57 -6.24 16.39 -19.31
CA ASP A 57 -6.72 15.03 -19.10
C ASP A 57 -5.94 14.07 -20.02
N GLY A 58 -5.62 12.87 -19.54
CA GLY A 58 -4.85 11.89 -20.30
C GLY A 58 -5.22 10.46 -19.95
N THR A 59 -5.21 9.58 -20.92
CA THR A 59 -5.40 8.14 -20.73
C THR A 59 -4.25 7.35 -21.34
N GLY A 60 -3.99 6.16 -20.80
CA GLY A 60 -2.91 5.32 -21.28
C GLY A 60 -2.79 4.00 -20.55
N ASP A 61 -1.69 3.30 -20.82
CA ASP A 61 -1.33 2.04 -20.22
C ASP A 61 -0.06 2.18 -19.39
N LEU A 62 -0.10 1.61 -18.19
CA LEU A 62 1.01 1.50 -17.27
C LEU A 62 1.38 0.03 -17.15
N SER A 63 2.67 -0.30 -17.27
CA SER A 63 3.19 -1.62 -16.92
C SER A 63 4.43 -1.48 -16.05
N ILE A 64 4.42 -2.12 -14.88
CA ILE A 64 5.53 -2.13 -13.93
C ILE A 64 5.95 -3.56 -13.69
N LYS A 65 7.26 -3.80 -13.66
CA LYS A 65 7.89 -5.03 -13.22
C LYS A 65 9.14 -4.67 -12.39
N ARG A 66 9.20 -5.17 -11.17
CA ARG A 66 10.37 -4.97 -10.31
C ARG A 66 11.60 -5.73 -10.84
N PRO A 67 12.82 -5.26 -10.55
CA PRO A 67 13.14 -4.06 -9.76
C PRO A 67 13.06 -2.74 -10.54
N ASN A 68 13.16 -2.75 -11.87
CA ASN A 68 13.44 -1.55 -12.66
C ASN A 68 12.77 -1.48 -14.04
N LEU A 69 11.82 -2.37 -14.36
CA LEU A 69 11.10 -2.34 -15.63
C LEU A 69 9.82 -1.52 -15.45
N PHE A 70 9.83 -0.30 -15.98
CA PHE A 70 8.68 0.59 -15.97
C PHE A 70 8.37 1.04 -17.39
N ARG A 71 7.11 0.89 -17.81
CA ARG A 71 6.60 1.39 -19.08
C ARG A 71 5.38 2.25 -18.81
N TRP A 72 5.42 3.47 -19.33
CA TRP A 72 4.31 4.41 -19.34
C TRP A 72 4.00 4.77 -20.78
N ASP A 73 2.82 4.38 -21.25
CA ASP A 73 2.36 4.63 -22.61
C ASP A 73 1.12 5.53 -22.54
N THR A 74 1.26 6.78 -22.99
CA THR A 74 0.15 7.74 -22.99
C THR A 74 -0.53 7.70 -24.36
N LYS A 75 -1.72 7.13 -24.42
CA LYS A 75 -2.47 6.93 -25.67
C LYS A 75 -3.24 8.17 -26.09
N HIS A 76 -3.94 8.80 -25.15
CA HIS A 76 -4.75 9.96 -25.46
C HIS A 76 -4.42 11.08 -24.48
N ARG A 77 -4.02 12.23 -25.01
CA ARG A 77 -3.96 13.48 -24.24
C ARG A 77 -5.11 14.36 -24.72
N MET A 78 -6.07 14.62 -23.85
CA MET A 78 -7.05 15.68 -24.04
C MET A 78 -6.54 16.91 -23.31
N GLN A 79 -5.91 17.82 -24.05
CA GLN A 79 -5.59 19.13 -23.51
C GLN A 79 -6.90 19.90 -23.37
N ALA A 80 -7.15 20.46 -22.19
CA ALA A 80 -8.19 21.45 -22.05
C ALA A 80 -7.72 22.67 -22.85
N CYS A 81 -8.45 22.99 -23.93
CA CYS A 81 -8.26 24.20 -24.71
C CYS A 81 -9.05 25.33 -24.04
#